data_AF-A0A9C9KT92-F1
#
_entry.id   AF-A0A9C9KT92-F1
#
_cell.length_a   1.000
_cell.length_b   1.000
_cell.length_c   1.000
_cell.angle_alpha   90.00
_cell.angle_beta   90.00
_cell.angle_gamma   90.00
#
_symmetry.space_group_name_H-M   'P 1'
#
loop_
_entity.id
_entity.type
_entity.pdbx_description
1 polymer ?
#
loop_
_entity_poly.entity_id
_entity_poly.type
_entity_poly.pdbx_seq_one_letter_code
_entity_poly.pdbx_strand_id
1 'polypeptide(L)'
;MTEYRKVSAFSRIDAAYIAGLIDGEGTITLSRKHKKDNRQLVISISNTEQPLLDYVLATVGAGKITRKKTYKENHTPRNGKYNETLTVERENFVNDFFAIHP
;
A
#
# COMPACT_ATOMS: atom_id res chain seq x y z
N MET A 1 11.68 -23.65 -13.09
CA MET A 1 11.63 -22.70 -11.95
C MET A 1 10.83 -21.49 -12.38
N THR A 2 9.95 -20.95 -11.53
CA THR A 2 9.29 -19.67 -11.80
C THR A 2 10.32 -18.57 -11.66
N GLU A 3 10.55 -17.77 -12.72
CA GLU A 3 11.37 -16.57 -12.59
C GLU A 3 10.62 -15.51 -11.78
N TYR A 4 11.21 -15.10 -10.67
CA TYR A 4 10.70 -13.98 -9.88
C TYR A 4 11.03 -12.67 -10.60
N ARG A 5 10.11 -11.70 -10.56
CA ARG A 5 10.40 -10.36 -11.05
C ARG A 5 11.57 -9.79 -10.26
N LYS A 6 12.55 -9.24 -10.98
CA LYS A 6 13.66 -8.50 -10.36
C LYS A 6 13.14 -7.19 -9.82
N VAL A 7 13.50 -6.88 -8.58
CA VAL A 7 13.27 -5.57 -7.98
C VAL A 7 14.33 -4.59 -8.45
N SER A 8 13.99 -3.31 -8.51
CA SER A 8 14.97 -2.24 -8.70
C SER A 8 15.90 -2.16 -7.48
N ALA A 9 17.11 -1.63 -7.70
CA ALA A 9 17.93 -1.16 -6.59
C ALA A 9 17.37 0.18 -6.11
N PHE A 10 17.11 0.31 -4.81
CA PHE A 10 16.65 1.55 -4.17
C PHE A 10 17.51 1.89 -2.96
N SER A 11 17.43 3.14 -2.50
CA SER A 11 18.33 3.64 -1.45
C SER A 11 18.04 2.98 -0.10
N ARG A 12 18.98 3.06 0.85
CA ARG A 12 18.76 2.56 2.22
C ARG A 12 17.61 3.29 2.91
N ILE A 13 17.39 4.56 2.58
CA ILE A 13 16.31 5.39 3.15
C ILE A 13 14.97 4.87 2.64
N ASP A 14 14.85 4.65 1.34
CA ASP A 14 13.63 4.10 0.74
C ASP A 14 13.34 2.69 1.28
N ALA A 15 14.38 1.87 1.41
CA ALA A 15 14.26 0.53 1.99
C ALA A 15 13.74 0.57 3.43
N ALA A 16 14.30 1.46 4.27
CA ALA A 16 13.87 1.61 5.65
C ALA A 16 12.43 2.15 5.75
N TYR A 17 12.07 3.13 4.92
CA TYR A 17 10.72 3.68 4.86
C TYR A 17 9.69 2.63 4.42
N ILE A 18 9.96 1.90 3.34
CA ILE A 18 9.11 0.81 2.86
C ILE A 18 9.01 -0.31 3.90
N ALA A 19 10.10 -0.65 4.59
CA ALA A 19 10.07 -1.64 5.66
C ALA A 19 9.15 -1.21 6.80
N GLY A 20 9.20 0.05 7.24
CA GLY A 20 8.28 0.59 8.24
C GLY A 20 6.82 0.55 7.77
N LEU A 21 6.57 0.84 6.50
CA LEU A 21 5.23 0.74 5.91
C LEU A 21 4.72 -0.72 5.88
N ILE A 22 5.58 -1.68 5.54
CA ILE A 22 5.25 -3.11 5.57
C ILE A 22 4.97 -3.59 7.00
N ASP A 23 5.71 -3.08 8.00
CA ASP A 23 5.51 -3.47 9.40
C ASP A 23 4.20 -2.91 9.97
N GLY A 24 3.89 -1.64 9.68
CA GLY A 24 2.69 -0.97 10.20
C GLY A 24 1.38 -1.40 9.53
N GLU A 25 1.38 -1.62 8.21
CA GLU A 25 0.15 -1.87 7.44
C GLU A 25 0.24 -3.09 6.51
N GLY A 26 1.43 -3.68 6.42
CA GLY A 26 1.68 -4.78 5.52
C GLY A 26 1.39 -6.15 6.11
N THR A 27 1.63 -7.16 5.30
CA THR A 27 1.56 -8.56 5.70
C THR A 27 2.62 -9.32 4.94
N ILE A 28 3.40 -10.13 5.65
CA ILE A 28 4.39 -11.04 5.08
C ILE A 28 3.93 -12.46 5.37
N THR A 29 3.67 -13.25 4.32
CA THR A 29 3.10 -14.60 4.48
C THR A 29 3.57 -15.56 3.40
N LEU A 30 3.47 -16.87 3.69
CA LEU A 30 3.67 -17.94 2.73
C LEU A 30 2.31 -18.44 2.22
N SER A 31 1.94 -18.07 1.00
CA SER A 31 0.63 -18.38 0.42
C SER A 31 0.72 -19.24 -0.84
N ARG A 32 -0.33 -20.02 -1.10
CA ARG A 32 -0.49 -20.78 -2.35
C ARG A 32 -1.54 -20.11 -3.21
N LYS A 33 -1.25 -19.91 -4.50
CA LYS A 33 -2.24 -19.37 -5.44
C LYS A 33 -3.28 -20.44 -5.82
N HIS A 34 -2.83 -21.67 -6.03
CA HIS A 34 -3.69 -22.83 -6.28
C HIS A 34 -3.35 -24.01 -5.35
N LYS A 35 -4.27 -24.96 -5.18
CA LYS A 35 -4.13 -26.09 -4.21
C LYS A 35 -2.86 -26.92 -4.40
N LYS A 36 -2.39 -27.06 -5.65
CA LYS A 36 -1.21 -27.85 -6.02
C LYS A 36 0.09 -27.03 -6.07
N ASP A 37 0.03 -25.71 -5.88
CA ASP A 37 1.23 -24.87 -5.93
C ASP A 37 2.06 -25.01 -4.66
N ASN A 38 3.36 -24.82 -4.80
CA ASN A 38 4.23 -24.58 -3.65
C ASN A 38 3.87 -23.24 -3.00
N ARG A 39 4.08 -23.13 -1.69
CA ARG A 39 3.93 -21.86 -0.98
C ARG A 39 4.94 -20.85 -1.56
N GLN A 40 4.48 -19.64 -1.78
CA GLN A 40 5.26 -18.51 -2.27
C GLN A 40 5.29 -17.44 -1.19
N LEU A 41 6.43 -16.76 -1.05
CA LEU A 41 6.51 -15.56 -0.23
C LEU A 41 5.65 -14.48 -0.87
N VAL A 42 4.70 -13.95 -0.10
CA VAL A 42 3.80 -12.87 -0.49
C VAL A 42 3.94 -11.76 0.52
N ILE A 43 4.20 -10.56 0.00
CA ILE A 43 4.19 -9.31 0.74
C ILE A 43 3.05 -8.48 0.17
N SER A 44 2.20 -7.93 1.04
CA SER A 44 1.11 -7.03 0.66
C SER A 44 1.09 -5.82 1.58
N ILE A 45 0.82 -4.64 1.03
CA ILE A 45 0.58 -3.40 1.78
C ILE A 45 -0.85 -2.95 1.47
N SER A 46 -1.64 -2.68 2.51
CA SER A 46 -3.01 -2.20 2.35
C SER A 46 -3.12 -0.76 2.85
N ASN A 47 -3.19 0.21 1.94
CA ASN A 47 -3.34 1.62 2.28
C ASN A 47 -4.51 2.26 1.50
N THR A 48 -5.15 3.28 2.08
CA THR A 48 -6.18 4.10 1.43
C THR A 48 -5.62 5.26 0.63
N GLU A 49 -4.38 5.69 0.90
CA GLU A 49 -3.68 6.75 0.19
C GLU A 49 -3.00 6.18 -1.08
N GLN A 50 -3.66 6.35 -2.22
CA GLN A 50 -3.18 5.90 -3.52
C GLN A 50 -1.74 6.39 -3.85
N PRO A 51 -1.34 7.65 -3.59
CA PRO A 51 0.01 8.12 -3.89
C PRO A 51 1.11 7.33 -3.18
N LEU A 52 0.84 6.82 -1.97
CA LEU A 52 1.81 6.02 -1.23
C LEU A 52 2.04 4.66 -1.90
N LEU A 53 0.97 4.02 -2.38
CA LEU A 53 1.05 2.76 -3.11
C LEU A 53 1.74 2.95 -4.46
N ASP A 54 1.49 4.07 -5.14
CA ASP A 54 2.15 4.43 -6.40
C ASP A 54 3.66 4.65 -6.19
N TYR A 55 4.03 5.35 -5.10
CA TYR A 55 5.42 5.50 -4.68
C TYR A 55 6.10 4.13 -4.45
N VAL A 56 5.48 3.22 -3.68
CA VAL A 56 6.06 1.89 -3.44
C VAL A 56 6.23 1.12 -4.74
N LEU A 57 5.22 1.11 -5.62
CA LEU A 57 5.29 0.39 -6.89
C LEU A 57 6.40 0.95 -7.80
N ALA A 58 6.54 2.27 -7.88
CA ALA A 58 7.58 2.94 -8.65
C ALA A 58 8.98 2.65 -8.08
N THR A 59 9.15 2.72 -6.76
CA THR A 59 10.43 2.53 -6.07
C THR A 59 10.91 1.08 -6.11
N VAL A 60 10.01 0.10 -5.94
CA VAL A 60 10.33 -1.34 -5.94
C VAL A 60 10.43 -1.91 -7.37
N GLY A 61 9.75 -1.28 -8.34
CA GLY A 61 9.73 -1.71 -9.75
C GLY A 61 9.06 -3.07 -9.98
N ALA A 62 8.43 -3.65 -8.96
CA ALA A 62 7.79 -4.96 -9.01
C ALA A 62 6.51 -4.99 -8.17
N GLY A 63 5.62 -5.94 -8.50
CA GLY A 63 4.31 -6.07 -7.88
C GLY A 63 3.17 -5.53 -8.75
N LYS A 64 2.01 -5.35 -8.14
CA LYS A 64 0.82 -4.76 -8.75
C LYS A 64 -0.06 -4.14 -7.67
N ILE A 65 -0.71 -3.03 -7.98
CA ILE A 65 -1.74 -2.45 -7.12
C ILE A 65 -3.09 -3.08 -7.50
N THR A 66 -3.82 -3.58 -6.50
CA THR A 66 -5.17 -4.14 -6.69
C THR A 66 -6.17 -3.39 -5.84
N ARG A 67 -7.29 -2.98 -6.47
CA ARG A 67 -8.39 -2.32 -5.75
C ARG A 67 -9.38 -3.35 -5.22
N LYS A 68 -9.93 -3.09 -4.04
CA LYS A 68 -11.04 -3.88 -3.51
C LYS A 68 -12.30 -3.53 -4.31
N LYS A 69 -12.86 -4.51 -5.02
CA LYS A 69 -14.12 -4.33 -5.74
C LYS A 69 -15.28 -4.14 -4.75
N THR A 70 -16.10 -3.14 -4.98
CA THR A 70 -17.39 -2.97 -4.29
C THR A 70 -18.40 -3.94 -4.91
N TYR A 71 -18.90 -4.89 -4.11
CA TYR A 71 -19.82 -5.94 -4.59
C TYR A 71 -21.30 -5.63 -4.34
N LYS A 72 -21.61 -4.75 -3.37
CA LYS A 72 -22.97 -4.36 -2.99
C LYS A 72 -23.03 -2.85 -2.78
N GLU A 73 -24.18 -2.26 -3.05
CA GLU A 73 -24.40 -0.81 -2.95
C GLU A 73 -24.18 -0.27 -1.53
N ASN A 74 -24.48 -1.07 -0.51
CA ASN A 74 -24.30 -0.69 0.89
C ASN A 74 -22.86 -0.86 1.40
N HIS A 75 -21.93 -1.35 0.59
CA HIS A 75 -20.53 -1.42 0.98
C HIS A 75 -19.84 -0.09 0.71
N THR A 76 -19.20 0.47 1.74
CA THR A 76 -18.39 1.69 1.60
C THR A 76 -17.37 1.51 0.48
N PRO A 77 -17.38 2.35 -0.56
CA PRO A 77 -16.39 2.32 -1.61
C PRO A 77 -15.01 2.61 -1.01
N ARG A 78 -14.10 1.63 -0.98
CA ARG A 78 -12.71 1.84 -0.53
C ARG A 78 -11.89 2.43 -1.68
N ASN A 79 -12.32 3.58 -2.16
CA ASN A 79 -11.80 4.18 -3.38
C ASN A 79 -10.57 5.05 -3.12
N GLY A 80 -10.17 5.24 -1.85
CA GLY A 80 -9.13 6.19 -1.47
C GLY A 80 -9.45 7.64 -1.85
N LYS A 81 -10.66 7.91 -2.34
CA LYS A 81 -11.13 9.23 -2.73
C LYS A 81 -12.14 9.69 -1.70
N TYR A 82 -11.68 10.57 -0.83
CA TYR A 82 -12.55 11.42 -0.04
C TYR A 82 -13.46 12.24 -0.98
N ASN A 83 -14.66 12.58 -0.52
CA ASN A 83 -15.40 13.65 -1.18
C ASN A 83 -14.66 14.99 -0.94
N GLU A 84 -15.03 16.03 -1.67
CA GLU A 84 -14.31 17.32 -1.59
C GLU A 84 -14.25 17.85 -0.15
N THR A 85 -15.35 17.75 0.60
CA THR A 85 -15.44 18.18 2.01
C THR A 85 -14.44 17.43 2.90
N LEU A 86 -14.44 16.10 2.86
CA LEU A 86 -13.53 15.26 3.64
C LEU A 86 -12.07 15.46 3.23
N THR A 87 -11.81 15.83 1.97
CA THR A 87 -10.45 16.15 1.50
C THR A 87 -9.93 17.41 2.18
N VAL A 88 -10.74 18.47 2.20
CA VAL A 88 -10.40 19.73 2.88
C VAL A 88 -10.23 19.53 4.38
N GLU A 89 -11.13 18.77 5.03
CA GLU A 89 -11.01 18.46 6.46
C GLU A 89 -9.73 17.71 6.79
N ARG A 90 -9.35 16.73 5.96
CA ARG A 90 -8.08 16.00 6.12
C ARG A 90 -6.88 16.95 5.98
N GLU A 91 -6.88 17.81 4.97
CA GLU A 91 -5.78 18.76 4.74
C GLU A 91 -5.63 19.75 5.90
N ASN A 92 -6.75 20.28 6.42
CA ASN A 92 -6.73 21.15 7.59
C ASN A 92 -6.15 20.42 8.81
N PHE A 93 -6.62 19.20 9.10
CA PHE A 93 -6.07 18.39 10.19
C PHE A 93 -4.57 18.16 10.05
N VAL A 94 -4.09 17.82 8.85
CA VAL A 94 -2.67 17.59 8.59
C VAL A 94 -1.86 18.86 8.86
N ASN A 95 -2.32 20.01 8.37
CA ASN A 95 -1.66 21.29 8.60
C ASN A 95 -1.63 21.65 10.08
N ASP A 96 -2.77 21.52 10.77
CA ASP A 96 -2.89 21.78 12.20
C ASP A 96 -1.96 20.87 13.01
N PHE A 97 -1.89 19.59 12.68
CA PHE A 97 -1.02 18.62 13.34
C PHE A 97 0.47 18.98 13.21
N PHE A 98 0.93 19.31 12.01
CA PHE A 98 2.32 19.70 11.79
C PHE A 98 2.67 21.09 12.33
N ALA A 99 1.68 21.95 12.56
CA ALA A 99 1.84 23.23 13.22
C ALA A 99 1.96 23.13 14.75
N ILE A 100 1.73 21.95 15.34
CA ILE A 100 1.97 21.72 16.77
C ILE A 100 3.49 21.79 17.02
N HIS A 101 3.95 22.91 17.56
CA HIS A 101 5.29 23.05 18.09
C HIS A 101 5.32 22.60 19.56
N PRO A 102 6.30 21.78 19.97
CA PRO A 102 6.46 21.33 21.35
C PRO A 102 6.80 22.48 22.32
#